data_AF-A0A0G1UC90-F1
#
_entry.id   AF-A0A0G1UC90-F1
#
_cell.length_a   1.000
_cell.length_b   1.000
_cell.length_c   1.000
_cell.angle_alpha   90.00
_cell.angle_beta   90.00
_cell.angle_gamma   90.00
#
_symmetry.space_group_name_H-M   'P 1'
#
loop_
_entity.id
_entity.type
_entity.pdbx_description
1 polymer ?
#
loop_
_entity_poly.entity_id
_entity_poly.type
_entity_poly.pdbx_seq_one_letter_code
_entity_poly.pdbx_strand_id
1 'polypeptide(L)'
;MSSIYVLNFSDFWPIIPPSFKRSKRNGQIALPFILLVSGIIIEIAIAGSFVAYYLSASGLGVRLSLRAETAAKAGIDDAIVQIAQNKEYGASDVNYTLTVDSDSVAVAVSRTVNSAANIYLYTITATATAGTRQKKFVATVTVNQTTGQVQLQSEVETSVN
;
A
#
# COMPACT_ATOMS: atom_id res chain seq x y z
N MET A 1 35.63 104.04 -21.48
CA MET A 1 34.17 104.09 -21.23
C MET A 1 33.64 102.68 -21.28
N SER A 2 33.18 102.20 -20.13
CA SER A 2 32.62 100.86 -19.88
C SER A 2 31.21 100.75 -20.46
N SER A 3 30.91 99.69 -21.22
CA SER A 3 29.55 99.37 -21.65
C SER A 3 29.18 97.99 -21.14
N ILE A 4 28.25 97.97 -20.19
CA ILE A 4 27.71 96.80 -19.50
C ILE A 4 26.55 96.27 -20.36
N TYR A 5 26.67 95.05 -20.87
CA TYR A 5 25.55 94.38 -21.55
C TYR A 5 24.61 93.78 -20.49
N VAL A 6 23.37 94.24 -20.49
CA VAL A 6 22.26 93.69 -19.72
C VAL A 6 21.81 92.39 -20.41
N LEU A 7 21.95 91.25 -19.74
CA LEU A 7 21.41 89.98 -20.23
C LEU A 7 19.90 89.93 -19.99
N ASN A 8 19.15 89.74 -21.06
CA ASN A 8 17.69 89.69 -21.09
C ASN A 8 17.21 88.31 -20.62
N PHE A 9 16.29 88.26 -19.66
CA PHE A 9 15.86 87.05 -18.95
C PHE A 9 14.92 86.13 -19.76
N SER A 10 14.75 86.37 -21.07
CA SER A 10 13.81 85.65 -21.93
C SER A 10 14.37 84.40 -22.62
N ASP A 11 15.66 84.11 -22.49
CA ASP A 11 16.30 82.93 -23.11
C ASP A 11 16.19 81.65 -22.25
N PHE A 12 15.43 81.70 -21.17
CA PHE A 12 15.23 80.57 -20.26
C PHE A 12 13.96 79.78 -20.63
N TRP A 13 13.99 79.04 -21.74
CA TRP A 13 13.00 78.00 -22.04
C TRP A 13 13.58 76.61 -21.73
N PRO A 14 12.86 75.72 -21.04
CA PRO A 14 13.35 74.37 -20.78
C PRO A 14 13.21 73.50 -22.02
N ILE A 15 14.32 72.86 -22.42
CA ILE A 15 14.37 71.82 -23.44
C ILE A 15 13.60 70.60 -22.90
N ILE A 16 12.39 70.35 -23.40
CA ILE A 16 11.67 69.10 -23.13
C ILE A 16 12.28 68.00 -24.03
N PRO A 17 12.79 66.89 -23.47
CA PRO A 17 13.31 65.80 -24.30
C PRO A 17 12.15 65.10 -25.04
N PRO A 18 12.38 64.57 -26.26
CA PRO A 18 11.37 63.83 -26.99
C PRO A 18 10.97 62.57 -26.22
N SER A 19 9.67 62.39 -26.03
CA SER A 19 9.11 61.20 -25.39
C SER A 19 9.39 59.97 -26.25
N PHE A 20 10.16 59.03 -25.71
CA PHE A 20 10.43 57.75 -26.36
C PHE A 20 9.12 56.94 -26.43
N LYS A 21 8.44 57.00 -27.58
CA LYS A 21 7.25 56.19 -27.85
C LYS A 21 7.68 54.74 -28.06
N ARG A 22 7.76 53.96 -26.98
CA ARG A 22 7.96 52.49 -27.05
C ARG A 22 6.73 51.85 -27.70
N SER A 23 6.84 51.50 -28.98
CA SER A 23 5.93 50.53 -29.59
C SER A 23 6.24 49.14 -29.00
N LYS A 24 5.47 48.73 -28.00
CA LYS A 24 5.38 47.33 -27.54
C LYS A 24 4.02 46.75 -27.93
N ARG A 25 3.75 46.63 -29.23
CA ARG A 25 2.84 45.58 -29.72
C ARG A 25 3.69 44.34 -29.91
N ASN A 26 3.28 43.22 -29.33
CA ASN A 26 3.90 41.86 -29.32
C ASN A 26 4.25 41.33 -27.91
N GLY A 27 4.14 42.13 -26.84
CA GLY A 27 4.33 41.66 -25.45
C GLY A 27 3.06 41.20 -24.73
N GLN A 28 1.87 41.49 -25.26
CA GLN A 28 0.59 41.22 -24.58
C GLN A 28 0.14 39.75 -24.67
N ILE A 29 0.65 38.98 -25.63
CA ILE A 29 0.29 37.56 -25.84
C ILE A 29 1.15 36.62 -24.98
N ALA A 30 2.34 37.06 -24.55
CA ALA A 30 3.26 36.24 -23.76
C ALA A 30 2.69 35.88 -22.37
N LEU A 31 1.95 36.79 -21.74
CA LEU A 31 1.38 36.57 -20.41
C LEU A 31 0.32 35.45 -20.37
N PRO A 32 -0.74 35.48 -21.21
CA PRO A 32 -1.71 34.38 -21.23
C PRO A 32 -1.08 33.06 -21.70
N PHE A 33 -0.07 33.10 -22.58
CA PHE A 33 0.63 31.90 -23.03
C PHE A 33 1.44 31.24 -21.90
N ILE A 34 2.20 32.01 -21.12
CA ILE A 34 2.97 31.49 -19.99
C ILE A 34 2.03 30.94 -18.90
N LEU A 35 0.91 31.61 -18.64
CA LEU A 35 -0.11 31.11 -17.70
C LEU A 35 -0.72 29.79 -18.17
N LEU A 36 -1.02 29.67 -19.46
CA LEU A 36 -1.55 28.44 -20.05
C LEU A 36 -0.56 27.28 -19.92
N VAL A 37 0.70 27.50 -20.31
CA VAL A 37 1.74 26.47 -20.22
C VAL A 37 2.00 26.08 -18.76
N SER A 38 2.05 27.05 -17.84
CA SER A 38 2.27 26.78 -16.41
C SER A 38 1.10 26.02 -15.78
N GLY A 39 -0.14 26.33 -16.18
CA GLY A 39 -1.33 25.61 -15.73
C GLY A 39 -1.31 24.13 -16.13
N ILE A 40 -0.96 23.85 -17.39
CA ILE A 40 -0.84 22.47 -17.89
C ILE A 40 0.26 21.71 -17.13
N ILE A 41 1.41 22.35 -16.87
CA ILE A 41 2.50 21.70 -16.12
C ILE A 41 2.06 21.35 -14.70
N ILE A 42 1.34 22.24 -14.01
CA ILE A 42 0.83 21.98 -12.65
C ILE A 42 -0.16 20.83 -12.66
N GLU A 43 -1.07 20.78 -13.63
CA GLU A 43 -2.06 19.71 -13.74
C GLU A 43 -1.40 18.34 -13.93
N ILE A 44 -0.39 18.27 -14.81
CA ILE A 44 0.39 17.04 -15.01
C ILE A 44 1.13 16.65 -13.73
N ALA A 45 1.72 17.61 -13.01
CA ALA A 45 2.43 17.35 -11.76
C ALA A 45 1.48 16.79 -10.68
N ILE A 46 0.28 17.37 -10.55
CA ILE A 46 -0.75 16.89 -9.62
C ILE A 46 -1.18 15.48 -10.02
N ALA A 47 -1.56 15.25 -11.28
CA ALA A 47 -1.96 13.94 -11.76
C ALA A 47 -0.88 12.88 -11.54
N GLY A 48 0.39 13.21 -11.83
CA GLY A 48 1.53 12.33 -11.60
C GLY A 48 1.72 11.96 -10.12
N SER A 49 1.52 12.92 -9.22
CA SER A 49 1.62 12.67 -7.77
C SER A 49 0.53 11.70 -7.28
N PHE A 50 -0.70 11.83 -7.78
CA PHE A 50 -1.79 10.91 -7.46
C PHE A 50 -1.52 9.50 -7.95
N VAL A 51 -1.01 9.36 -9.19
CA VAL A 51 -0.63 8.04 -9.73
C VAL A 51 0.47 7.41 -8.90
N ALA A 52 1.54 8.14 -8.59
CA ALA A 52 2.64 7.63 -7.78
C ALA A 52 2.21 7.23 -6.36
N TYR A 53 1.33 8.02 -5.74
CA TYR A 53 0.75 7.71 -4.43
C TYR A 53 -0.07 6.41 -4.49
N TYR A 54 -0.94 6.28 -5.49
CA TYR A 54 -1.78 5.11 -5.63
C TYR A 54 -0.94 3.84 -5.87
N LEU A 55 0.05 3.93 -6.76
CA LEU A 55 0.95 2.80 -7.04
C LEU A 55 1.73 2.35 -5.79
N SER A 56 2.20 3.32 -5.00
CA SER A 56 2.92 3.05 -3.75
C SER A 56 2.02 2.42 -2.68
N ALA A 57 0.78 2.91 -2.56
CA ALA A 57 -0.19 2.37 -1.61
C ALA A 57 -0.67 0.96 -2.00
N SER A 58 -0.90 0.70 -3.30
CA SER A 58 -1.32 -0.62 -3.79
C SER A 58 -0.27 -1.70 -3.53
N GLY A 59 1.02 -1.39 -3.70
CA GLY A 59 2.10 -2.34 -3.45
C GLY A 59 2.18 -2.80 -1.98
N LEU A 60 1.94 -1.89 -1.04
CA LEU A 60 1.91 -2.23 0.39
C LEU A 60 0.79 -3.20 0.72
N GLY A 61 -0.42 -2.96 0.21
CA GLY A 61 -1.57 -3.84 0.47
C GLY A 61 -1.37 -5.27 0.00
N VAL A 62 -0.78 -5.45 -1.19
CA VAL A 62 -0.47 -6.78 -1.74
C VAL A 62 0.58 -7.49 -0.88
N ARG A 63 1.64 -6.79 -0.47
CA ARG A 63 2.68 -7.36 0.39
C ARG A 63 2.13 -7.80 1.74
N LEU A 64 1.28 -6.98 2.38
CA LEU A 64 0.62 -7.35 3.63
C LEU A 64 -0.28 -8.58 3.45
N SER A 65 -1.02 -8.67 2.34
CA SER A 65 -1.86 -9.84 2.04
C SER A 65 -1.03 -11.12 1.86
N LEU A 66 0.10 -11.05 1.14
CA LEU A 66 1.00 -12.20 0.95
C LEU A 66 1.68 -12.62 2.25
N ARG A 67 2.03 -11.65 3.11
CA ARG A 67 2.55 -11.93 4.46
C ARG A 67 1.53 -12.67 5.32
N ALA A 68 0.29 -12.19 5.37
CA ALA A 68 -0.78 -12.89 6.08
C ALA A 68 -1.00 -14.31 5.51
N GLU A 69 -0.95 -14.49 4.19
CA GLU A 69 -1.08 -15.82 3.58
C GLU A 69 0.05 -16.76 3.99
N THR A 70 1.30 -16.31 3.87
CA THR A 70 2.47 -17.13 4.22
C THR A 70 2.53 -17.45 5.70
N ALA A 71 2.16 -16.50 6.58
CA ALA A 71 2.04 -16.73 8.01
C ALA A 71 0.92 -17.74 8.35
N ALA A 72 -0.23 -17.67 7.70
CA ALA A 72 -1.32 -18.63 7.91
C ALA A 72 -0.91 -20.05 7.49
N LYS A 73 -0.22 -20.19 6.34
CA LYS A 73 0.31 -21.47 5.87
C LYS A 73 1.35 -22.05 6.85
N ALA A 74 2.26 -21.22 7.36
CA ALA A 74 3.20 -21.66 8.39
C ALA A 74 2.49 -22.16 9.66
N GLY A 75 1.37 -21.55 10.07
CA GLY A 75 0.55 -22.03 11.18
C GLY A 75 -0.14 -23.37 10.90
N ILE A 76 -0.52 -23.64 9.65
CA ILE A 76 -1.05 -24.95 9.23
C ILE A 76 0.05 -25.99 9.28
N ASP A 77 1.23 -25.69 8.72
CA ASP A 77 2.37 -26.61 8.70
C ASP A 77 2.81 -26.98 10.13
N ASP A 78 2.87 -26.00 11.04
CA ASP A 78 3.17 -26.26 12.44
C ASP A 78 2.13 -27.18 13.09
N ALA A 79 0.83 -26.92 12.86
CA ALA A 79 -0.23 -27.79 13.35
C ALA A 79 -0.14 -29.21 12.77
N ILE A 80 0.17 -29.37 11.49
CA ILE A 80 0.37 -30.69 10.86
C ILE A 80 1.53 -31.43 11.53
N VAL A 81 2.65 -30.74 11.79
CA VAL A 81 3.81 -31.31 12.48
C VAL A 81 3.44 -31.74 13.90
N GLN A 82 2.65 -30.95 14.63
CA GLN A 82 2.19 -31.31 15.97
C GLN A 82 1.25 -32.53 15.95
N ILE A 83 0.34 -32.61 14.97
CA ILE A 83 -0.54 -33.78 14.75
C ILE A 83 0.28 -35.03 14.39
N ALA A 84 1.33 -34.87 13.57
CA ALA A 84 2.21 -35.98 13.19
C ALA A 84 3.03 -36.50 14.38
N GLN A 85 3.45 -35.63 15.29
CA GLN A 85 4.17 -36.02 16.51
C GLN A 85 3.24 -36.70 17.53
N ASN A 86 2.00 -36.22 17.65
CA ASN A 86 1.02 -36.78 18.56
C ASN A 86 -0.32 -37.01 17.85
N LYS A 87 -0.61 -38.28 17.55
CA LYS A 87 -1.89 -38.71 16.96
C LYS A 87 -3.12 -38.44 17.84
N GLU A 88 -2.92 -38.17 19.12
CA GLU A 88 -3.98 -37.77 20.06
C GLU A 88 -4.06 -36.24 20.25
N TYR A 89 -3.22 -35.48 19.54
CA TYR A 89 -3.32 -34.02 19.50
C TYR A 89 -4.73 -33.63 19.05
N GLY A 90 -5.33 -32.59 19.64
CA GLY A 90 -6.70 -32.18 19.29
C GLY A 90 -7.83 -33.09 19.81
N ALA A 91 -7.57 -34.04 20.72
CA ALA A 91 -8.62 -34.81 21.39
C ALA A 91 -9.67 -33.94 22.12
N SER A 92 -9.23 -32.78 22.58
CA SER A 92 -10.07 -31.63 22.91
C SER A 92 -9.64 -30.48 21.98
N ASP A 93 -10.55 -29.59 21.62
CA ASP A 93 -10.22 -28.47 20.72
C ASP A 93 -9.02 -27.68 21.27
N VAL A 94 -7.96 -27.59 20.47
CA VAL A 94 -6.73 -26.89 20.85
C VAL A 94 -6.65 -25.59 20.06
N ASN A 95 -6.56 -24.48 20.80
CA ASN A 95 -6.36 -23.16 20.22
C ASN A 95 -5.04 -22.60 20.73
N TYR A 96 -4.20 -22.12 19.83
CA TYR A 96 -2.94 -21.47 20.19
C TYR A 96 -2.63 -20.33 19.23
N THR A 97 -1.75 -19.44 19.65
CA THR A 97 -1.26 -18.33 18.82
C THR A 97 0.22 -18.52 18.54
N LEU A 98 0.59 -18.38 17.27
CA LEU A 98 1.96 -18.38 16.80
C LEU A 98 2.29 -17.00 16.23
N THR A 99 3.48 -16.50 16.51
CA THR A 99 4.01 -15.29 15.88
C THR A 99 5.04 -15.69 14.84
N VAL A 100 4.81 -15.32 13.59
CA VAL A 100 5.77 -15.51 12.48
C VAL A 100 6.35 -14.14 12.16
N ASP A 101 7.59 -13.91 12.58
CA ASP A 101 8.25 -12.59 12.50
C ASP A 101 7.46 -11.50 13.24
N SER A 102 6.85 -10.54 12.52
CA SER A 102 6.00 -9.49 13.09
C SER A 102 4.50 -9.79 13.03
N ASP A 103 4.10 -10.90 12.41
CA ASP A 103 2.71 -11.22 12.09
C ASP A 103 2.16 -12.25 13.09
N SER A 104 0.88 -12.10 13.45
CA SER A 104 0.21 -12.97 14.43
C SER A 104 -0.69 -13.98 13.74
N VAL A 105 -0.65 -15.22 14.18
CA VAL A 105 -1.43 -16.34 13.63
C VAL A 105 -2.19 -17.02 14.76
N ALA A 106 -3.51 -17.03 14.70
CA ALA A 106 -4.36 -17.81 15.58
C ALA A 106 -4.67 -19.15 14.90
N VAL A 107 -4.25 -20.25 15.51
CA VAL A 107 -4.45 -21.61 15.02
C VAL A 107 -5.44 -22.33 15.94
N ALA A 108 -6.46 -22.92 15.34
CA ALA A 108 -7.45 -23.76 16.01
C ALA A 108 -7.45 -25.14 15.35
N VAL A 109 -7.24 -26.18 16.16
CA VAL A 109 -7.22 -27.57 15.71
C VAL A 109 -8.38 -28.30 16.38
N SER A 110 -9.29 -28.81 15.57
CA SER A 110 -10.38 -29.68 16.01
C SER A 110 -10.27 -31.06 15.39
N ARG A 111 -10.65 -32.09 16.15
CA ARG A 111 -10.59 -33.49 15.72
C ARG A 111 -11.98 -34.10 15.72
N THR A 112 -12.33 -34.71 14.61
CA THR A 112 -13.54 -35.55 14.48
C THR A 112 -13.12 -37.00 14.26
N VAL A 113 -13.72 -37.92 15.01
CA VAL A 113 -13.41 -39.35 14.91
C VAL A 113 -14.41 -40.03 13.98
N ASN A 114 -13.92 -40.69 12.93
CA ASN A 114 -14.74 -41.56 12.10
C ASN A 114 -14.41 -43.03 12.43
N SER A 115 -15.16 -43.59 13.38
CA SER A 115 -14.97 -44.97 13.85
C SER A 115 -15.27 -46.03 12.80
N ALA A 116 -16.05 -45.71 11.76
CA ALA A 116 -16.35 -46.66 10.67
C ALA A 116 -15.16 -46.86 9.73
N ALA A 117 -14.33 -45.83 9.56
CA ALA A 117 -13.16 -45.87 8.68
C ALA A 117 -11.83 -46.03 9.42
N ASN A 118 -11.82 -46.04 10.76
CA ASN A 118 -10.61 -45.97 11.60
C ASN A 118 -9.71 -44.78 11.23
N ILE A 119 -10.34 -43.61 11.01
CA ILE A 119 -9.64 -42.36 10.61
C ILE A 119 -9.98 -41.24 11.60
N TYR A 120 -8.98 -40.46 11.98
CA TYR A 120 -9.15 -39.15 12.59
C TYR A 120 -9.16 -38.08 11.50
N LEU A 121 -10.23 -37.29 11.46
CA LEU A 121 -10.34 -36.12 10.59
C LEU A 121 -10.02 -34.88 11.40
N TYR A 122 -8.92 -34.24 11.07
CA TYR A 122 -8.47 -32.99 11.65
C TYR A 122 -8.91 -31.82 10.79
N THR A 123 -9.47 -30.81 11.43
CA THR A 123 -9.74 -29.51 10.81
C THR A 123 -8.85 -28.48 11.48
N ILE A 124 -7.91 -27.94 10.72
CA ILE A 124 -6.97 -26.92 11.15
C ILE A 124 -7.44 -25.61 10.58
N THR A 125 -7.73 -24.65 11.43
CA THR A 125 -8.11 -23.29 11.04
C THR A 125 -7.00 -22.35 11.47
N ALA A 126 -6.29 -21.77 10.51
CA ALA A 126 -5.26 -20.76 10.77
C ALA A 126 -5.75 -19.40 10.29
N THR A 127 -5.76 -18.43 11.20
CA THR A 127 -6.14 -17.04 10.91
C THR A 127 -4.94 -16.15 11.18
N ALA A 128 -4.33 -15.63 10.13
CA ALA A 128 -3.17 -14.75 10.22
C ALA A 128 -3.55 -13.29 10.02
N THR A 129 -2.86 -12.43 10.76
CA THR A 129 -3.02 -10.97 10.75
C THR A 129 -1.66 -10.33 10.50
N ALA A 130 -1.54 -9.64 9.36
CA ALA A 130 -0.36 -8.86 8.99
C ALA A 130 -0.77 -7.39 8.82
N GLY A 131 -0.46 -6.56 9.82
CA GLY A 131 -0.87 -5.16 9.87
C GLY A 131 -2.40 -4.99 9.83
N THR A 132 -2.93 -4.43 8.74
CA THR A 132 -4.39 -4.21 8.53
C THR A 132 -5.05 -5.29 7.67
N ARG A 133 -4.31 -6.32 7.24
CA ARG A 133 -4.82 -7.41 6.40
C ARG A 133 -4.89 -8.69 7.20
N GLN A 134 -5.97 -9.43 6.99
CA GLN A 134 -6.20 -10.71 7.64
C GLN A 134 -6.56 -11.75 6.58
N LYS A 135 -6.07 -12.97 6.78
CA LYS A 135 -6.33 -14.13 5.93
C LYS A 135 -6.63 -15.33 6.80
N LYS A 136 -7.59 -16.15 6.37
CA LYS A 136 -7.96 -17.39 7.04
C LYS A 136 -7.84 -18.56 6.08
N PHE A 137 -7.16 -19.59 6.53
CA PHE A 137 -7.01 -20.85 5.82
C PHE A 137 -7.57 -21.97 6.67
N VAL A 138 -8.25 -22.89 6.01
CA VAL A 138 -8.77 -24.11 6.63
C VAL A 138 -8.18 -25.29 5.89
N ALA A 139 -7.44 -26.12 6.61
CA ALA A 139 -6.88 -27.37 6.11
C ALA A 139 -7.59 -28.56 6.76
N THR A 140 -7.89 -29.57 5.96
CA THR A 140 -8.39 -30.85 6.45
C THR A 140 -7.35 -31.93 6.25
N VAL A 141 -7.06 -32.65 7.32
CA VAL A 141 -6.02 -33.68 7.36
C VAL A 141 -6.64 -34.96 7.89
N THR A 142 -6.39 -36.06 7.22
CA THR A 142 -6.79 -37.39 7.70
C THR A 142 -5.61 -38.13 8.28
N VAL A 143 -5.82 -38.75 9.43
CA VAL A 143 -4.83 -39.58 10.11
C VAL A 143 -5.39 -40.97 10.33
N ASN A 144 -4.68 -42.00 9.89
CA ASN A 144 -5.08 -43.38 10.14
C ASN A 144 -4.83 -43.75 11.61
N GLN A 145 -5.85 -44.28 12.29
CA GLN A 145 -5.78 -44.59 13.73
C GLN A 145 -4.80 -45.74 14.06
N THR A 146 -4.61 -46.67 13.13
CA THR A 146 -3.77 -47.87 13.31
C THR A 146 -2.32 -47.61 12.93
N THR A 147 -2.07 -46.88 11.85
CA THR A 147 -0.70 -46.65 11.33
C THR A 147 -0.12 -45.29 11.72
N GLY A 148 -0.95 -44.34 12.18
CA GLY A 148 -0.53 -42.97 12.46
C GLY A 148 -0.15 -42.17 11.22
N GLN A 149 -0.44 -42.69 10.01
CA GLN A 149 -0.09 -42.02 8.77
C GLN A 149 -0.97 -40.78 8.58
N VAL A 150 -0.31 -39.63 8.40
CA VAL A 150 -0.94 -38.33 8.17
C VAL A 150 -1.03 -38.08 6.66
N GLN A 151 -2.22 -37.73 6.18
CA GLN A 151 -2.46 -37.38 4.79
C GLN A 151 -3.27 -36.08 4.73
N LEU A 152 -2.68 -35.05 4.12
CA LEU A 152 -3.36 -33.81 3.81
C LEU A 152 -4.43 -34.07 2.73
N GLN A 153 -5.68 -33.71 3.01
CA GLN A 153 -6.78 -33.87 2.05
C GLN A 153 -7.04 -32.59 1.27
N SER A 154 -7.05 -31.45 1.95
CA SER A 154 -7.40 -30.18 1.32
C SER A 154 -6.87 -29.00 2.10
N GLU A 155 -6.55 -27.93 1.38
CA GLU A 155 -6.27 -26.60 1.91
C GLU A 155 -7.16 -25.61 1.16
N VAL A 156 -8.01 -24.89 1.90
CA VAL A 156 -8.95 -23.93 1.31
C VAL A 156 -8.84 -22.59 2.01
N GLU A 157 -8.65 -21.54 1.23
CA GLU A 157 -8.75 -20.16 1.72
C GLU A 157 -10.22 -19.82 1.99
N THR A 158 -10.50 -19.25 3.16
CA THR A 158 -11.85 -18.83 3.55
C THR A 158 -11.82 -17.38 4.04
N SER A 159 -12.90 -16.64 3.82
CA SER A 159 -13.06 -15.29 4.35
C SER A 159 -13.04 -15.29 5.87
N VAL A 160 -12.39 -14.27 6.46
CA VAL A 160 -12.56 -13.96 7.89
C VAL A 160 -13.92 -13.30 8.04
N ASN A 161 -14.75 -13.81 8.95
CA ASN A 161 -16.07 -13.26 9.27
C ASN A 161 -15.96 -12.35 10.50
#